data_AF-A0AAD7V9W1-F1
#
_entry.id   AF-A0AAD7V9W1-F1
#
_cell.length_a   1.000
_cell.length_b   1.000
_cell.length_c   1.000
_cell.angle_alpha   90.00
_cell.angle_beta   90.00
_cell.angle_gamma   90.00
#
_symmetry.space_group_name_H-M   'P 1'
#
loop_
_entity.id
_entity.type
_entity.pdbx_description
1 polymer ?
#
loop_
_entity_poly.entity_id
_entity_poly.type
_entity_poly.pdbx_seq_one_letter_code
_entity_poly.pdbx_strand_id
1 'polypeptide(L)'
;MDNGTKQSSSPPRYHADQATYRDLVIFEERLRGNMTRLQRRKKKYEALLVGILILLVYFFYVVFLSPSKDFFIHLLNTAALIAVAGTLVFIYRSGIYSEKIVFASEFVPHCNRALRSFNLQFNRRGNTGILSFYRRIPHELQQGFDAYRKQYLARKRARQAKQKAS
;
A
#
# COMPACT_ATOMS: atom_id res chain seq x y z
N MET A 1 66.07 3.05 -19.95
CA MET A 1 65.52 2.59 -18.66
C MET A 1 64.37 3.51 -18.33
N ASP A 2 63.17 3.16 -18.80
CA ASP A 2 61.97 3.98 -18.65
C ASP A 2 61.22 3.53 -17.38
N ASN A 3 61.12 4.43 -16.41
CA ASN A 3 60.59 4.14 -15.08
C ASN A 3 59.09 4.41 -15.06
N GLY A 4 58.31 3.40 -15.42
CA GLY A 4 56.85 3.44 -15.42
C GLY A 4 56.29 3.62 -14.00
N THR A 5 55.85 4.84 -13.70
CA THR A 5 55.08 5.18 -12.51
C THR A 5 53.75 4.42 -12.51
N LYS A 6 53.64 3.42 -11.65
CA LYS A 6 52.39 2.71 -11.36
C LYS A 6 51.37 3.72 -10.81
N GLN A 7 50.44 4.17 -11.65
CA GLN A 7 49.24 4.88 -11.22
C GLN A 7 48.45 3.99 -10.28
N SER A 8 48.46 4.36 -8.99
CA SER A 8 47.54 3.84 -7.97
C SER A 8 46.11 4.23 -8.37
N SER A 9 45.42 3.33 -9.07
CA SER A 9 44.00 3.45 -9.38
C SER A 9 43.17 3.22 -8.11
N SER A 10 43.01 4.27 -7.32
CA SER A 10 42.00 4.33 -6.26
C SER A 10 40.64 3.93 -6.85
N PRO A 11 39.87 3.03 -6.21
CA PRO A 11 38.53 2.69 -6.70
C PRO A 11 37.69 3.97 -6.79
N PRO A 12 36.82 4.12 -7.80
CA PRO A 12 35.99 5.30 -7.95
C PRO A 12 35.13 5.45 -6.68
N ARG A 13 35.40 6.49 -5.89
CA ARG A 13 34.57 6.85 -4.73
C ARG A 13 33.19 7.20 -5.26
N TYR A 14 32.22 6.34 -4.97
CA TYR A 14 30.85 6.48 -5.44
C TYR A 14 30.12 7.50 -4.54
N HIS A 15 30.45 8.79 -4.70
CA HIS A 15 29.68 9.86 -4.07
C HIS A 15 28.39 10.04 -4.85
N ALA A 16 27.34 9.31 -4.49
CA ALA A 16 26.01 9.62 -5.01
C ALA A 16 25.62 11.04 -4.54
N ASP A 17 25.23 11.87 -5.51
CA ASP A 17 24.86 13.25 -5.26
C ASP A 17 23.64 13.36 -4.34
N GLN A 18 23.57 14.44 -3.59
CA GLN A 18 22.42 14.74 -2.72
C GLN A 18 21.09 14.77 -3.50
N ALA A 19 21.14 15.09 -4.81
CA ALA A 19 20.01 15.00 -5.72
C ALA A 19 19.50 13.56 -5.88
N THR A 20 20.40 12.57 -6.03
CA THR A 20 20.03 11.16 -6.16
C THR A 20 19.33 10.63 -4.91
N TYR A 21 19.82 10.99 -3.72
CA TYR A 21 19.16 10.60 -2.47
C TYR A 21 17.77 11.23 -2.33
N ARG A 22 17.63 12.50 -2.73
CA ARG A 22 16.35 13.20 -2.74
C ARG A 22 15.35 12.49 -3.66
N ASP A 23 15.75 12.14 -4.86
CA ASP A 23 14.88 11.48 -5.84
C ASP A 23 14.45 10.10 -5.38
N LEU A 24 15.34 9.33 -4.76
CA LEU A 24 14.98 8.04 -4.16
C LEU A 24 13.97 8.18 -3.02
N VAL A 25 14.12 9.17 -2.14
CA VAL A 25 13.14 9.43 -1.08
C VAL A 25 11.79 9.82 -1.68
N ILE A 26 11.76 10.69 -2.70
CA ILE A 26 10.52 11.07 -3.39
C ILE A 26 9.87 9.86 -4.03
N PHE A 27 10.66 9.01 -4.68
CA PHE A 27 10.18 7.79 -5.30
C PHE A 27 9.58 6.82 -4.27
N GLU A 28 10.26 6.62 -3.14
CA GLU A 28 9.74 5.85 -2.00
C GLU A 28 8.39 6.41 -1.52
N GLU A 29 8.28 7.73 -1.36
CA GLU A 29 7.04 8.38 -0.94
C GLU A 29 5.91 8.19 -1.95
N ARG A 30 6.21 8.25 -3.26
CA ARG A 30 5.23 7.98 -4.33
C ARG A 30 4.76 6.53 -4.31
N LEU A 31 5.66 5.56 -4.16
CA LEU A 31 5.31 4.14 -4.06
C LEU A 31 4.43 3.88 -2.83
N ARG A 32 4.84 4.39 -1.67
CA ARG A 32 4.08 4.26 -0.42
C ARG A 32 2.72 4.96 -0.50
N GLY A 33 2.67 6.13 -1.13
CA GLY A 33 1.44 6.88 -1.36
C GLY A 33 0.46 6.11 -2.24
N ASN A 34 0.92 5.54 -3.35
CA ASN A 34 0.10 4.72 -4.24
C ASN A 34 -0.40 3.44 -3.53
N MET A 35 0.48 2.73 -2.82
CA MET A 35 0.09 1.55 -2.01
C MET A 35 -0.98 1.91 -0.98
N THR A 36 -0.79 3.03 -0.25
CA THR A 36 -1.73 3.45 0.80
C THR A 36 -3.09 3.83 0.22
N ARG A 37 -3.13 4.55 -0.92
CA ARG A 37 -4.38 4.89 -1.61
C ARG A 37 -5.12 3.62 -2.04
N LEU A 38 -4.39 2.63 -2.54
CA LEU A 38 -4.95 1.37 -2.98
C LEU A 38 -5.49 0.53 -1.82
N GLN A 39 -4.73 0.41 -0.72
CA GLN A 39 -5.18 -0.30 0.49
C GLN A 39 -6.38 0.38 1.18
N ARG A 40 -6.43 1.71 1.22
CA ARG A 40 -7.59 2.44 1.76
C ARG A 40 -8.86 2.17 0.96
N ARG A 41 -8.76 2.09 -0.36
CA ARG A 41 -9.89 1.71 -1.22
C ARG A 41 -10.31 0.27 -0.91
N LYS A 42 -9.37 -0.67 -0.89
CA LYS A 42 -9.64 -2.08 -0.51
C LYS A 42 -10.39 -2.18 0.82
N LYS A 43 -9.89 -1.57 1.89
CA LYS A 43 -10.50 -1.66 3.23
C LYS A 43 -11.94 -1.14 3.27
N LYS A 44 -12.25 -0.08 2.51
CA LYS A 44 -13.61 0.45 2.42
C LYS A 44 -14.58 -0.56 1.77
N TYR A 45 -14.16 -1.19 0.67
CA TYR A 45 -14.98 -2.20 -0.01
C TYR A 45 -15.12 -3.48 0.80
N GLU A 46 -14.06 -3.91 1.47
CA GLU A 46 -14.09 -5.07 2.36
C GLU A 46 -15.04 -4.85 3.54
N ALA A 47 -14.99 -3.68 4.18
CA ALA A 47 -15.92 -3.32 5.25
C ALA A 47 -17.38 -3.25 4.76
N LEU A 48 -17.60 -2.71 3.55
CA LEU A 48 -18.93 -2.68 2.93
C LEU A 48 -19.46 -4.10 2.65
N LEU A 49 -18.63 -5.00 2.11
CA LEU A 49 -19.02 -6.38 1.86
C LEU A 49 -19.36 -7.12 3.15
N VAL A 50 -18.54 -6.97 4.19
CA VAL A 50 -18.81 -7.56 5.51
C VAL A 50 -20.12 -7.01 6.08
N GLY A 51 -20.37 -5.70 5.96
CA GLY A 51 -21.62 -5.07 6.37
C GLY A 51 -22.85 -5.65 5.64
N ILE A 52 -22.75 -5.83 4.32
CA ILE A 52 -23.81 -6.45 3.51
C ILE A 52 -24.07 -7.89 3.95
N LEU A 53 -23.03 -8.68 4.22
CA LEU A 53 -23.18 -10.06 4.70
C LEU A 53 -23.86 -10.13 6.08
N ILE A 54 -23.49 -9.24 7.00
CA ILE A 54 -24.13 -9.15 8.31
C ILE A 54 -25.61 -8.79 8.16
N LEU A 55 -25.94 -7.80 7.34
CA LEU A 55 -27.33 -7.42 7.05
C LEU A 55 -28.11 -8.56 6.43
N LEU A 56 -27.49 -9.31 5.51
CA LEU A 56 -28.12 -10.46 4.86
C LEU A 56 -28.48 -11.54 5.89
N VAL A 57 -27.56 -11.89 6.78
CA VAL A 57 -27.82 -12.85 7.87
C VAL A 57 -28.88 -12.33 8.83
N TYR A 58 -28.83 -11.04 9.19
CA TYR A 58 -29.83 -10.42 10.07
C TYR A 58 -31.23 -10.45 9.46
N PHE A 59 -31.40 -10.00 8.23
CA PHE A 59 -32.71 -10.01 7.56
C PHE A 59 -33.19 -11.43 7.30
N PHE A 60 -32.30 -12.37 7.00
CA PHE A 60 -32.65 -13.79 6.90
C PHE A 60 -33.19 -14.32 8.24
N TYR A 61 -32.51 -14.02 9.36
CA TYR A 61 -32.99 -14.40 10.69
C TYR A 61 -34.37 -13.80 11.00
N VAL A 62 -34.55 -12.50 10.77
CA VAL A 62 -35.81 -11.80 11.06
C VAL A 62 -36.96 -12.30 10.19
N VAL A 63 -36.73 -12.59 8.92
CA VAL A 63 -37.79 -13.06 8.01
C VAL A 63 -38.16 -14.52 8.29
N PHE A 64 -37.19 -15.41 8.50
CA PHE A 64 -37.45 -16.85 8.60
C PHE A 64 -37.66 -17.36 10.04
N LEU A 65 -36.89 -16.87 11.02
CA LEU A 65 -36.93 -17.39 12.40
C LEU A 65 -37.80 -16.56 13.34
N SER A 66 -37.99 -15.28 13.05
CA SER A 66 -38.81 -14.39 13.89
C SER A 66 -39.78 -13.55 13.05
N PRO A 67 -40.69 -14.18 12.28
CA PRO A 67 -41.66 -13.45 11.48
C PRO A 67 -42.51 -12.57 12.39
N SER A 68 -42.45 -11.26 12.16
CA SER A 68 -43.31 -10.31 12.87
C SER A 68 -44.78 -10.58 12.47
N LYS A 69 -45.68 -10.48 13.45
CA LYS A 69 -47.13 -10.64 13.24
C LYS A 69 -47.70 -9.52 12.37
N ASP A 70 -47.04 -8.37 12.33
CA ASP A 70 -47.41 -7.23 11.51
C ASP A 70 -47.03 -7.45 10.04
N PHE A 71 -48.04 -7.61 9.19
CA PHE A 71 -47.86 -7.83 7.75
C PHE A 71 -46.96 -6.79 7.08
N PHE A 72 -47.13 -5.50 7.41
CA PHE A 72 -46.32 -4.42 6.85
C PHE A 72 -44.84 -4.54 7.21
N ILE A 73 -44.52 -4.91 8.45
CA ILE A 73 -43.14 -5.09 8.91
C ILE A 73 -42.52 -6.33 8.25
N HIS A 74 -43.28 -7.41 8.15
CA HIS A 74 -42.83 -8.62 7.46
C HIS A 74 -42.56 -8.37 5.97
N LEU A 75 -43.45 -7.65 5.29
CA LEU A 75 -43.30 -7.26 3.89
C LEU A 75 -42.06 -6.38 3.69
N LEU A 76 -41.85 -5.39 4.56
CA LEU A 76 -40.70 -4.49 4.50
C LEU A 76 -39.38 -5.25 4.72
N ASN A 77 -39.32 -6.14 5.71
CA ASN A 77 -38.14 -6.97 5.96
C ASN A 77 -37.84 -7.93 4.80
N THR A 78 -38.88 -8.49 4.17
CA THR A 78 -38.73 -9.37 3.00
C THR A 78 -38.23 -8.59 1.79
N ALA A 79 -38.77 -7.39 1.53
CA ALA A 79 -38.28 -6.51 0.47
C ALA A 79 -36.83 -6.08 0.71
N ALA A 80 -36.48 -5.76 1.96
CA ALA A 80 -35.11 -5.43 2.34
C ALA A 80 -34.14 -6.61 2.13
N LEU A 81 -34.55 -7.84 2.47
CA LEU A 81 -33.75 -9.04 2.20
C LEU A 81 -33.47 -9.22 0.70
N ILE A 82 -34.50 -9.08 -0.14
CA ILE A 82 -34.36 -9.17 -1.61
C ILE A 82 -33.44 -8.06 -2.13
N ALA A 83 -33.57 -6.83 -1.65
CA ALA A 83 -32.72 -5.71 -2.04
C ALA A 83 -31.25 -5.93 -1.67
N VAL A 84 -30.97 -6.42 -0.46
CA VAL A 84 -29.61 -6.74 0.01
C VAL A 84 -29.00 -7.89 -0.80
N ALA A 85 -29.77 -8.96 -1.05
CA ALA A 85 -29.33 -10.08 -1.88
C ALA A 85 -29.05 -9.63 -3.33
N GLY A 86 -29.93 -8.82 -3.92
CA GLY A 86 -29.75 -8.25 -5.26
C GLY A 86 -28.52 -7.35 -5.34
N THR A 87 -28.27 -6.54 -4.30
CA THR A 87 -27.06 -5.72 -4.20
C THR A 87 -25.80 -6.58 -4.18
N LEU A 88 -25.79 -7.68 -3.43
CA LEU A 88 -24.65 -8.60 -3.39
C LEU A 88 -24.35 -9.21 -4.77
N VAL A 89 -25.39 -9.68 -5.47
CA VAL A 89 -25.28 -10.22 -6.84
C VAL A 89 -24.77 -9.15 -7.81
N PHE A 90 -25.28 -7.92 -7.72
CA PHE A 90 -24.81 -6.81 -8.56
C PHE A 90 -23.32 -6.57 -8.36
N ILE A 91 -22.84 -6.49 -7.12
CA ILE A 91 -21.42 -6.20 -6.89
C ILE A 91 -20.54 -7.40 -7.30
N TYR A 92 -21.01 -8.64 -7.12
CA TYR A 92 -20.34 -9.83 -7.66
C TYR A 92 -20.22 -9.79 -9.19
N ARG A 93 -21.33 -9.50 -9.88
CA ARG A 93 -21.38 -9.42 -11.35
C ARG A 93 -20.59 -8.24 -11.89
N SER A 94 -20.60 -7.12 -11.18
CA SER A 94 -19.88 -5.91 -11.54
C SER A 94 -18.37 -6.07 -11.44
N GLY A 95 -17.85 -7.15 -10.85
CA GLY A 95 -16.41 -7.46 -10.82
C GLY A 95 -15.55 -6.49 -10.01
N ILE A 96 -16.16 -5.50 -9.35
CA ILE A 96 -15.49 -4.48 -8.51
C ILE A 96 -14.67 -5.13 -7.40
N TYR A 97 -15.11 -6.28 -6.88
CA TYR A 97 -14.38 -7.05 -5.88
C TYR A 97 -13.05 -7.60 -6.40
N SER A 98 -13.06 -8.30 -7.54
CA SER A 98 -11.84 -8.93 -8.07
C SER A 98 -10.82 -7.87 -8.50
N GLU A 99 -11.28 -6.86 -9.24
CA GLU A 99 -10.38 -5.87 -9.84
C GLU A 99 -9.69 -4.96 -8.80
N LYS A 100 -10.34 -4.67 -7.67
CA LYS A 100 -9.80 -3.73 -6.66
C LYS A 100 -9.14 -4.42 -5.47
N ILE A 101 -9.56 -5.63 -5.10
CA ILE A 101 -9.01 -6.38 -3.96
C ILE A 101 -7.74 -7.13 -4.38
N VAL A 102 -7.75 -7.78 -5.55
CA VAL A 102 -6.60 -8.55 -6.07
C VAL A 102 -5.46 -7.61 -6.48
N PHE A 103 -5.79 -6.48 -7.12
CA PHE A 103 -4.80 -5.48 -7.52
C PHE A 103 -4.04 -4.89 -6.32
N ALA A 104 -4.68 -4.76 -5.16
CA ALA A 104 -4.03 -4.29 -3.94
C ALA A 104 -3.01 -5.28 -3.37
N SER A 105 -3.29 -6.59 -3.45
CA SER A 105 -2.34 -7.63 -3.05
C SER A 105 -1.23 -7.83 -4.07
N GLU A 106 -1.53 -7.64 -5.37
CA GLU A 106 -0.58 -7.84 -6.46
C GLU A 106 0.29 -6.61 -6.74
N PHE A 107 -0.10 -5.43 -6.22
CA PHE A 107 0.69 -4.20 -6.35
C PHE A 107 2.15 -4.37 -5.89
N VAL A 108 2.38 -5.03 -4.75
CA VAL A 108 3.73 -5.23 -4.20
C VAL A 108 4.58 -6.12 -5.10
N PRO A 109 4.16 -7.35 -5.48
CA PRO A 109 4.95 -8.18 -6.39
C PRO A 109 5.11 -7.55 -7.77
N HIS A 110 4.10 -6.86 -8.30
CA HIS A 110 4.19 -6.18 -9.59
C HIS A 110 5.19 -5.01 -9.56
N CYS A 111 5.18 -4.20 -8.50
CA CYS A 111 6.20 -3.17 -8.31
C CYS A 111 7.58 -3.78 -8.10
N ASN A 112 7.69 -4.85 -7.32
CA ASN A 112 8.97 -5.53 -7.08
C ASN A 112 9.58 -6.12 -8.35
N ARG A 113 8.76 -6.56 -9.31
CA ARG A 113 9.23 -7.00 -10.63
C ARG A 113 9.90 -5.86 -11.41
N ALA A 114 9.31 -4.67 -11.38
CA ALA A 114 9.89 -3.47 -12.01
C ALA A 114 11.09 -2.91 -11.22
N LEU A 115 11.06 -2.97 -9.88
CA LEU A 115 12.15 -2.50 -9.02
C LEU A 115 13.39 -3.40 -9.10
N ARG A 116 13.23 -4.66 -9.50
CA ARG A 116 14.32 -5.62 -9.62
C ARG A 116 15.36 -5.20 -10.66
N SER A 117 14.96 -4.57 -11.76
CA SER A 117 15.91 -4.05 -12.77
C SER A 117 16.78 -2.92 -12.20
N PHE A 118 16.28 -2.19 -11.21
CA PHE A 118 17.00 -1.14 -10.49
C PHE A 118 17.75 -1.66 -9.25
N ASN A 119 17.82 -2.98 -9.02
CA ASN A 119 18.35 -3.57 -7.79
C ASN A 119 17.69 -3.01 -6.51
N LEU A 120 16.40 -2.68 -6.60
CA LEU A 120 15.57 -2.20 -5.51
C LEU A 120 14.49 -3.24 -5.15
N GLN A 121 14.04 -3.21 -3.90
CA GLN A 121 12.92 -4.01 -3.42
C GLN A 121 12.05 -3.18 -2.47
N PHE A 122 10.75 -3.27 -2.65
CA PHE A 122 9.77 -2.67 -1.75
C PHE A 122 9.23 -3.75 -0.81
N ASN A 123 9.19 -3.48 0.49
CA ASN A 123 8.75 -4.41 1.55
C ASN A 123 9.64 -5.64 1.76
N ARG A 124 10.94 -5.46 2.05
CA ARG A 124 11.82 -6.57 2.44
C ARG A 124 11.56 -6.99 3.90
N ARG A 125 11.30 -8.29 4.13
CA ARG A 125 11.25 -8.96 5.46
C ARG A 125 10.69 -8.08 6.60
N GLY A 126 9.38 -7.83 6.59
CA GLY A 126 8.67 -7.20 7.72
C GLY A 126 8.68 -5.67 7.74
N ASN A 127 9.49 -4.98 6.94
CA ASN A 127 9.46 -3.51 6.83
C ASN A 127 8.46 -3.05 5.77
N THR A 128 7.19 -2.91 6.15
CA THR A 128 6.13 -2.43 5.24
C THR A 128 6.27 -0.93 4.94
N GLY A 129 6.17 -0.57 3.66
CA GLY A 129 6.22 0.80 3.14
C GLY A 129 7.63 1.38 3.03
N ILE A 130 8.66 0.53 2.95
CA ILE A 130 10.07 0.97 2.86
C ILE A 130 10.73 0.43 1.59
N LEU A 131 11.47 1.31 0.91
CA LEU A 131 12.38 0.94 -0.18
C LEU A 131 13.68 0.37 0.40
N SER A 132 14.08 -0.80 -0.05
CA SER A 132 15.29 -1.52 0.37
C SER A 132 16.16 -1.79 -0.85
N PHE A 133 17.47 -1.65 -0.70
CA PHE A 133 18.43 -2.02 -1.74
C PHE A 133 18.68 -3.52 -1.77
N TYR A 134 18.92 -4.05 -2.97
CA TYR A 134 19.43 -5.41 -3.15
C TYR A 134 20.92 -5.47 -2.78
N ARG A 135 21.43 -6.68 -2.51
CA ARG A 135 22.77 -6.94 -1.95
C ARG A 135 23.95 -6.52 -2.85
N ARG A 136 23.68 -5.98 -4.04
CA ARG A 136 24.68 -5.66 -5.08
C ARG A 136 25.03 -4.17 -5.13
N ILE A 137 24.47 -3.35 -4.25
CA ILE A 137 24.73 -1.91 -4.19
C ILE A 137 25.82 -1.61 -3.15
N PRO A 138 26.80 -0.73 -3.45
CA PRO A 138 27.86 -0.38 -2.50
C PRO A 138 27.29 0.15 -1.18
N HIS A 139 27.84 -0.33 -0.06
CA HIS A 139 27.36 -0.01 1.28
C HIS A 139 27.46 1.48 1.63
N GLU A 140 28.39 2.22 1.02
CA GLU A 140 28.52 3.67 1.19
C GLU A 140 27.26 4.43 0.74
N LEU A 141 26.70 4.05 -0.41
CA LEU A 141 25.47 4.64 -0.93
C LEU A 141 24.27 4.30 -0.04
N GLN A 142 24.22 3.06 0.46
CA GLN A 142 23.18 2.63 1.38
C GLN A 142 23.21 3.45 2.67
N GLN A 143 24.40 3.62 3.27
CA GLN A 143 24.58 4.43 4.48
C GLN A 143 24.26 5.91 4.24
N GLY A 144 24.71 6.48 3.12
CA GLY A 144 24.40 7.86 2.74
C GLY A 144 22.90 8.11 2.56
N PHE A 145 22.21 7.18 1.90
CA PHE A 145 20.75 7.23 1.75
C PHE A 145 20.03 7.11 3.10
N ASP A 146 20.42 6.16 3.94
CA ASP A 146 19.81 5.96 5.26
C ASP A 146 19.98 7.19 6.17
N ALA A 147 21.15 7.83 6.12
CA ALA A 147 21.42 9.08 6.83
C ALA A 147 20.54 10.23 6.33
N TYR A 148 20.47 10.43 5.00
CA TYR A 148 19.62 11.45 4.38
C TYR A 148 18.14 11.24 4.70
N ARG A 149 17.66 9.99 4.63
CA ARG A 149 16.28 9.60 4.93
C ARG A 149 15.90 9.91 6.37
N LYS A 150 16.77 9.62 7.34
CA LYS A 150 16.56 9.98 8.76
C LYS A 150 16.42 11.49 8.94
N GLN A 151 17.30 12.27 8.31
CA GLN A 151 17.23 13.73 8.35
C GLN A 151 15.93 14.27 7.73
N TYR A 152 15.54 13.74 6.57
CA TYR A 152 14.30 14.12 5.90
C TYR A 152 13.06 13.83 6.77
N LEU A 153 12.99 12.64 7.37
CA LEU A 153 11.90 12.24 8.26
C LEU A 153 11.83 13.11 9.52
N ALA A 154 12.98 13.46 10.12
CA ALA A 154 13.05 14.37 11.26
C ALA A 154 12.47 15.75 10.90
N ARG A 155 12.86 16.30 9.75
CA ARG A 155 12.33 17.58 9.24
C ARG A 155 10.83 17.52 9.01
N LYS A 156 10.33 16.41 8.43
CA LYS A 156 8.89 16.21 8.19
C LYS A 156 8.09 16.15 9.48
N ARG A 157 8.57 15.40 10.49
CA ARG A 157 7.95 15.32 11.82
C ARG A 157 7.91 16.66 12.53
N ALA A 158 9.01 17.43 12.47
CA ALA A 158 9.06 18.77 13.06
C ALA A 158 8.04 19.73 12.42
N ARG A 159 7.87 19.69 11.10
CA ARG A 159 6.85 20.49 10.39
C ARG A 159 5.43 20.10 10.80
N GLN A 160 5.16 18.80 10.90
CA GLN A 160 3.85 18.30 11.32
C GLN A 160 3.53 18.64 12.79
N ALA A 161 4.53 18.60 13.68
CA ALA A 161 4.36 18.99 15.07
C ALA A 161 4.01 20.48 15.18
N LYS A 162 4.68 21.35 14.42
CA LYS A 162 4.35 22.79 14.34
C LYS A 162 2.94 23.05 13.82
N GLN A 163 2.50 22.31 12.79
CA GLN A 163 1.15 22.45 12.24
C GLN A 163 0.03 21.97 13.16
N LYS A 164 0.32 21.06 14.10
CA LYS A 164 -0.65 20.56 15.08
C LYS A 164 -0.70 21.39 16.36
N ALA A 165 0.33 22.20 16.60
CA ALA A 165 0.44 23.08 17.76
C ALA A 165 -0.05 24.51 17.47
N SER A 166 -0.35 24.81 16.21
CA SER A 166 -1.06 26.01 15.77
C SER A 166 -2.53 25.68 15.52
#